data_AF-A0A834U934-F1
#
_entry.id   AF-A0A834U934-F1
#
_cell.length_a   1.000
_cell.length_b   1.000
_cell.length_c   1.000
_cell.angle_alpha   90.00
_cell.angle_beta   90.00
_cell.angle_gamma   90.00
#
_symmetry.space_group_name_H-M   'P 1'
#
loop_
_entity.id
_entity.type
_entity.pdbx_description
1 polymer ?
#
loop_
_entity_poly.entity_id
_entity_poly.type
_entity_poly.pdbx_seq_one_letter_code
_entity_poly.pdbx_strand_id
1 'polypeptide(L)'
;MNTETSEPRRFERLSRFIINSPTIRIIHYHTLYSYDEISNYRNVTVLNTGCKIYIMMLNDRLKEEIEEKRILLKIQTGFRKNRSTIENI
;
A
#
# COMPACT_ATOMS: atom_id res chain seq x y z
N MET A 1 -25.30 -16.55 -25.44
CA MET A 1 -23.91 -16.65 -24.96
C MET A 1 -23.19 -15.41 -25.46
N ASN A 2 -22.75 -14.55 -24.54
CA ASN A 2 -21.75 -13.47 -24.68
C ASN A 2 -21.82 -12.62 -23.40
N THR A 3 -21.29 -13.18 -22.32
CA THR A 3 -20.80 -12.44 -21.15
C THR A 3 -19.36 -12.00 -21.43
N GLU A 4 -18.93 -10.90 -20.81
CA GLU A 4 -17.58 -10.31 -20.84
C GLU A 4 -17.34 -9.39 -22.06
N THR A 5 -17.36 -8.06 -21.93
CA THR A 5 -16.21 -7.31 -21.38
C THR A 5 -16.62 -5.83 -21.18
N SER A 6 -16.98 -5.45 -19.94
CA SER A 6 -17.38 -4.07 -19.61
C SER A 6 -16.54 -3.41 -18.50
N GLU A 7 -15.34 -3.92 -18.21
CA GLU A 7 -14.49 -3.42 -17.10
C GLU A 7 -13.10 -2.81 -17.46
N PRO A 8 -12.74 -2.40 -18.70
CA PRO A 8 -11.49 -1.65 -18.90
C PRO A 8 -11.62 -0.13 -18.62
N ARG A 9 -12.83 0.44 -18.71
CA ARG A 9 -13.05 1.90 -18.64
C ARG A 9 -13.06 2.48 -17.22
N ARG A 10 -13.33 1.66 -16.20
CA ARG A 10 -13.42 2.11 -14.80
C ARG A 10 -12.03 2.30 -14.20
N PHE A 11 -11.11 1.38 -14.48
CA PHE A 11 -9.73 1.45 -14.03
C PHE A 11 -9.00 2.68 -14.62
N GLU A 12 -9.20 2.97 -15.90
CA GLU A 12 -8.59 4.15 -16.53
C GLU A 12 -9.14 5.49 -16.02
N ARG A 13 -10.42 5.56 -15.64
CA ARG A 13 -10.98 6.77 -15.01
C ARG A 13 -10.45 6.95 -13.60
N LEU A 14 -10.35 5.85 -12.84
CA LEU A 14 -9.80 5.87 -11.48
C LEU A 14 -8.32 6.24 -11.48
N SER A 15 -7.52 5.70 -12.41
CA SER A 15 -6.12 6.06 -12.53
C SER A 15 -5.95 7.53 -12.91
N ARG A 16 -6.73 8.04 -13.89
CA ARG A 16 -6.73 9.47 -14.24
C ARG A 16 -7.19 10.36 -13.08
N PHE A 17 -8.17 9.95 -12.29
CA PHE A 17 -8.64 10.70 -11.13
C PHE A 17 -7.57 10.76 -10.02
N ILE A 18 -6.89 9.64 -9.76
CA ILE A 18 -5.81 9.56 -8.77
C ILE A 18 -4.60 10.38 -9.22
N ILE A 19 -4.19 10.27 -10.49
CA ILE A 19 -3.04 11.00 -11.05
C ILE A 19 -3.27 12.52 -11.05
N ASN A 20 -4.50 12.98 -11.29
CA ASN A 20 -4.83 14.41 -11.30
C ASN A 20 -5.30 14.95 -9.93
N SER A 21 -5.28 14.12 -8.88
CA SER A 21 -5.62 14.57 -7.53
C SER A 21 -4.43 15.30 -6.90
N PRO A 22 -4.56 16.55 -6.45
CA PRO A 22 -3.47 17.26 -5.75
C PRO A 22 -3.09 16.59 -4.42
N THR A 23 -3.92 15.66 -3.94
CA THR A 23 -3.81 14.94 -2.67
C THR A 23 -2.96 13.68 -2.78
N ILE A 24 -2.86 13.08 -3.98
CA ILE A 24 -2.23 11.78 -4.19
C ILE A 24 -1.24 11.89 -5.35
N ARG A 25 0.05 11.71 -5.06
CA ARG A 25 1.10 11.66 -6.09
C ARG A 25 1.61 10.24 -6.25
N ILE A 26 1.78 9.76 -7.47
CA ILE A 26 2.46 8.49 -7.75
C ILE A 26 3.91 8.80 -8.12
N ILE A 27 4.85 8.15 -7.44
CA ILE A 27 6.28 8.22 -7.74
C ILE A 27 6.74 6.83 -8.18
N HIS A 28 7.49 6.78 -9.28
CA HIS A 28 8.07 5.56 -9.81
C HIS A 28 9.51 5.43 -9.32
N TYR A 29 9.84 4.33 -8.65
CA TYR A 29 11.21 4.03 -8.21
C TYR A 29 11.71 2.76 -8.88
N HIS A 30 12.96 2.75 -9.33
CA HIS A 30 13.60 1.52 -9.80
C HIS A 30 13.79 0.53 -8.65
N THR A 31 13.39 -0.72 -8.88
CA THR A 31 13.75 -1.83 -7.98
C THR A 31 15.21 -2.20 -8.18
N LEU A 32 15.85 -2.70 -7.12
CA LEU A 32 17.30 -2.99 -7.07
C LEU A 32 17.76 -4.11 -8.03
N TYR A 33 16.85 -4.75 -8.76
CA TYR A 33 17.14 -5.95 -9.53
C TYR A 33 17.59 -5.69 -10.97
N SER A 34 17.25 -4.56 -11.59
CA SER A 34 17.81 -4.13 -12.90
C SER A 34 17.27 -2.76 -13.31
N TYR A 35 18.14 -1.86 -13.79
CA TYR A 35 17.77 -0.53 -14.31
C TYR A 35 17.20 -0.58 -15.74
N ASP A 36 17.46 -1.66 -16.48
CA ASP A 36 17.25 -1.71 -17.94
C ASP A 36 15.87 -2.27 -18.35
N GLU A 37 15.09 -2.79 -17.39
CA GLU A 37 13.75 -3.31 -17.68
C GLU A 37 12.65 -2.34 -17.21
N ILE A 38 11.80 -1.92 -18.14
CA ILE A 38 10.64 -1.06 -17.90
C ILE A 38 9.63 -1.70 -16.92
N SER A 39 9.65 -3.02 -16.73
CA SER A 39 8.82 -3.73 -15.75
C SER A 39 9.28 -3.56 -14.29
N ASN A 40 10.50 -3.04 -14.07
CA ASN A 40 11.13 -3.02 -12.74
C ASN A 40 10.92 -1.73 -11.95
N TYR A 41 9.92 -0.91 -12.34
CA TYR A 41 9.50 0.23 -11.52
C TYR A 41 8.47 -0.19 -10.47
N ARG A 42 8.75 0.14 -9.22
CA ARG A 42 7.76 0.09 -8.15
C ARG A 42 7.03 1.42 -8.06
N ASN A 43 5.72 1.37 -8.19
CA ASN A 43 4.84 2.52 -7.97
C ASN A 43 4.67 2.75 -6.47
N VAL A 44 5.01 3.94 -5.99
CA VAL A 44 4.77 4.37 -4.62
C VAL A 44 3.78 5.50 -4.64
N THR A 45 2.66 5.32 -3.94
CA THR A 45 1.66 6.36 -3.78
C THR A 45 1.99 7.20 -2.55
N VAL A 46 2.25 8.48 -2.77
CA VAL A 46 2.54 9.46 -1.74
C VAL A 46 1.29 10.29 -1.47
N LEU A 47 0.76 10.12 -0.27
CA LEU A 47 -0.35 10.92 0.25
C LEU A 47 0.14 12.30 0.71
N ASN A 48 -0.76 13.29 0.69
CA ASN A 48 -0.49 14.57 1.32
C ASN A 48 -0.28 14.42 2.85
N THR A 49 0.30 15.45 3.48
CA THR A 49 0.64 15.43 4.91
C THR A 49 -0.57 15.21 5.80
N GLY A 50 -1.71 15.85 5.50
CA GLY A 50 -2.94 15.70 6.29
C GLY A 50 -3.45 14.26 6.32
N CYS A 51 -3.51 13.59 5.17
CA CYS A 51 -3.89 12.19 5.06
C CYS A 51 -2.90 11.26 5.80
N LYS A 52 -1.59 11.56 5.74
CA LYS A 52 -0.58 10.78 6.49
C LYS A 52 -0.80 10.90 8.00
N ILE A 53 -1.07 12.10 8.51
CA ILE A 53 -1.38 12.32 9.94
C ILE A 53 -2.64 11.54 10.32
N TYR A 54 -3.70 11.65 9.53
CA TYR A 54 -4.94 10.93 9.79
C TYR A 54 -4.75 9.41 9.83
N ILE A 55 -4.03 8.85 8.85
CA ILE A 55 -3.71 7.42 8.81
C ILE A 55 -2.84 7.01 10.01
N MET A 56 -1.89 7.84 10.42
CA MET A 56 -1.07 7.58 11.60
C MET A 56 -1.94 7.47 12.86
N MET A 57 -2.86 8.42 13.08
CA MET A 57 -3.79 8.38 14.22
C MET A 57 -4.68 7.13 14.20
N LEU A 58 -5.17 6.73 13.02
CA LEU A 58 -5.94 5.49 12.88
C LEU A 58 -5.09 4.25 13.17
N ASN A 59 -3.87 4.22 12.65
CA ASN A 59 -2.95 3.09 12.80
C ASN A 59 -2.58 2.88 14.27
N ASP A 60 -2.36 3.95 15.04
CA ASP A 60 -2.06 3.85 16.47
C ASP A 60 -3.22 3.21 17.24
N ARG A 61 -4.46 3.64 17.00
CA ARG A 61 -5.66 3.08 17.66
C ARG A 61 -5.91 1.63 17.26
N LEU A 62 -5.77 1.31 15.97
CA LEU A 62 -5.97 -0.06 15.48
C LEU A 62 -4.89 -1.01 15.98
N LYS A 63 -3.67 -0.54 16.11
CA LYS A 63 -2.55 -1.35 16.58
C LYS A 63 -2.74 -1.79 18.02
N GLU A 64 -3.18 -0.88 18.90
CA GLU A 64 -3.51 -1.22 20.29
C GLU A 64 -4.59 -2.31 20.33
N GLU A 65 -5.70 -2.10 19.64
CA GLU A 65 -6.81 -3.06 19.55
C GLU A 65 -6.39 -4.44 19.03
N ILE A 66 -5.59 -4.47 17.96
CA ILE A 66 -5.13 -5.72 17.33
C ILE A 66 -4.19 -6.51 18.25
N GLU A 67 -3.29 -5.82 18.95
CA GLU A 67 -2.32 -6.45 19.86
C GLU A 67 -2.99 -6.91 21.17
N GLU A 68 -3.86 -6.08 21.76
CA GLU A 68 -4.59 -6.42 22.99
C GLU A 68 -5.51 -7.62 22.80
N LYS A 69 -6.27 -7.64 21.70
CA LYS A 69 -7.17 -8.74 21.37
C LYS A 69 -6.43 -9.95 20.78
N ARG A 70 -5.10 -9.88 20.64
CA ARG A 70 -4.25 -10.94 20.05
C ARG A 70 -4.79 -11.47 18.72
N ILE A 71 -5.31 -10.57 17.88
CA ILE A 71 -5.95 -10.92 16.60
C ILE A 71 -4.92 -11.53 15.64
N LEU A 72 -3.69 -11.03 15.67
CA LEU A 72 -2.60 -11.55 14.82
C LEU A 72 -1.86 -12.69 15.51
N LEU A 73 -1.58 -13.74 14.73
CA LEU A 73 -0.75 -14.87 15.15
C LEU A 73 0.65 -14.38 15.56
N LYS A 74 1.27 -15.08 16.51
CA LYS A 74 2.64 -14.76 16.97
C LYS A 74 3.70 -14.89 15.87
N ILE A 75 3.46 -15.76 14.90
CA ILE A 75 4.36 -16.02 13.76
C ILE A 75 4.35 -14.85 12.77
N GLN A 76 3.30 -14.03 12.75
CA GLN A 76 3.25 -12.86 11.89
C GLN A 76 4.11 -11.74 12.48
N THR A 77 5.25 -11.46 11.84
CA THR A 77 6.28 -10.52 12.33
C THR A 77 6.35 -9.21 11.53
N GLY A 78 5.88 -9.21 10.27
CA GLY A 78 5.97 -8.07 9.37
C GLY A 78 5.21 -6.83 9.87
N PHE A 79 5.87 -5.67 9.80
CA PHE A 79 5.32 -4.34 10.13
C PHE A 79 4.75 -4.20 11.55
N ARG A 80 5.18 -5.05 12.49
CA ARG A 80 4.76 -5.01 13.90
C ARG A 80 5.83 -4.38 14.78
N LYS A 81 5.40 -3.78 15.89
CA LYS A 81 6.34 -3.20 16.88
C LYS A 81 7.12 -4.32 17.54
N ASN A 82 8.42 -4.11 17.73
CA ASN A 82 9.30 -5.05 18.44
C ASN A 82 9.32 -6.46 17.83
N ARG A 83 9.07 -6.58 16.53
CA ARG A 83 9.17 -7.82 15.76
C ARG A 83 10.12 -7.62 14.61
N SER A 84 11.05 -8.54 14.43
CA SER A 84 12.00 -8.53 13.32
C SER A 84 11.72 -9.68 12.34
N THR A 85 12.23 -9.56 11.11
CA THR A 85 12.23 -10.64 10.13
C THR A 85 13.04 -11.85 10.59
N ILE A 86 13.94 -11.68 11.56
CA ILE A 86 14.71 -12.78 12.18
C ILE A 86 13.78 -13.74 12.93
N GLU A 87 12.68 -13.25 13.50
CA GLU A 87 11.71 -14.09 14.21
C GLU A 87 10.80 -14.90 13.27
N ASN A 88 10.99 -14.74 11.94
CA ASN A 88 10.22 -15.39 10.88
C ASN A 88 10.98 -16.55 10.22
N ILE A 89 11.97 -17.12 10.92
CA ILE A 89 12.77 -18.28 10.51
C ILE A 89 12.26 -19.51 11.26
#